data_AF-A0A1R1S8Q6-F1
#
_entry.id   AF-A0A1R1S8Q6-F1
#
_cell.length_a   1.000
_cell.length_b   1.000
_cell.length_c   1.000
_cell.angle_alpha   90.00
_cell.angle_beta   90.00
_cell.angle_gamma   90.00
#
_symmetry.space_group_name_H-M   'P 1'
#
loop_
_entity.id
_entity.type
_entity.pdbx_description
1 polymer ?
#
loop_
_entity_poly.entity_id
_entity_poly.type
_entity_poly.pdbx_seq_one_letter_code
_entity_poly.pdbx_strand_id
1 'polypeptide(L)'
;MPETIPRASAPAALLDRWPAQAGPLIATRPRPDDFSSRIGVDVAGGFYPAPHRYQVFLSRGCPRSLRVSLTLDLLRLGDSVTTVFLPSPAATGSLRGAYEATRHRYDGPLTVPALCDRWSGRVVSNHTPDILRDLADHLGDQGGAGLPRLRPRALAADIDALGELIDTRIVQAARRAATDRAPQGRAEALETLLGALDQLDGRLAGGPYALGDELTAADVDLWVALVHLDAVDRPRLTADAARLVSRHDRLRSYVRRLGDHPAFRGHHAPAAR
;
A
#
# COMPACT_ATOMS: atom_id res chain seq x y z
N MET A 1 -32.16 31.90 -25.95
CA MET A 1 -30.76 31.46 -25.95
C MET A 1 -30.53 30.65 -24.69
N PRO A 2 -30.40 29.32 -24.74
CA PRO A 2 -29.96 28.55 -23.59
C PRO A 2 -28.43 28.43 -23.61
N GLU A 3 -27.81 28.80 -22.50
CA GLU A 3 -26.37 28.74 -22.31
C GLU A 3 -25.84 27.30 -22.37
N THR A 4 -24.81 27.13 -23.19
CA THR A 4 -24.08 25.88 -23.36
C THR A 4 -23.16 25.69 -22.15
N ILE A 5 -23.52 24.78 -21.24
CA ILE A 5 -22.60 24.33 -20.18
C ILE A 5 -21.46 23.55 -20.87
N PRO A 6 -20.17 23.90 -20.66
CA PRO A 6 -19.09 23.14 -21.25
C PRO A 6 -19.01 21.77 -20.58
N ARG A 7 -19.23 20.72 -21.39
CA ARG A 7 -18.91 19.34 -21.02
C ARG A 7 -17.43 19.28 -20.65
N ALA A 8 -17.13 19.10 -19.37
CA ALA A 8 -15.82 18.66 -18.95
C ALA A 8 -15.54 17.31 -19.63
N SER A 9 -14.51 17.27 -20.48
CA SER A 9 -13.99 16.02 -21.04
C SER A 9 -13.60 15.11 -19.89
N ALA A 10 -14.19 13.90 -19.87
CA ALA A 10 -13.72 12.83 -19.00
C ALA A 10 -12.23 12.59 -19.27
N PRO A 11 -11.38 12.43 -18.25
CA PRO A 11 -10.02 11.98 -18.48
C PRO A 11 -10.10 10.59 -19.09
N ALA A 12 -9.56 10.44 -20.31
CA ALA A 12 -9.29 9.13 -20.90
C ALA A 12 -8.55 8.27 -19.87
N ALA A 13 -8.97 7.01 -19.69
CA ALA A 13 -8.48 6.15 -18.60
C ALA A 13 -6.96 6.23 -18.50
N LEU A 14 -6.46 6.70 -17.35
CA LEU A 14 -5.09 7.14 -17.18
C LEU A 14 -4.07 5.98 -17.38
N LEU A 15 -4.57 4.74 -17.38
CA LEU A 15 -3.85 3.49 -17.55
C LEU A 15 -3.94 2.85 -18.95
N ASP A 16 -4.77 3.36 -19.86
CA ASP A 16 -4.92 2.80 -21.24
C ASP A 16 -3.65 2.95 -22.11
N ARG A 17 -2.64 3.66 -21.61
CA ARG A 17 -1.33 3.82 -22.27
C ARG A 17 -0.27 2.82 -21.81
N TRP A 18 -0.65 1.86 -20.95
CA TRP A 18 0.23 0.78 -20.52
C TRP A 18 0.11 -0.41 -21.50
N PRO A 19 1.20 -0.97 -22.06
CA PRO A 19 1.06 -2.15 -22.90
C PRO A 19 0.51 -3.30 -22.06
N ALA A 20 -0.63 -3.84 -22.48
CA ALA A 20 -1.23 -5.06 -21.95
C ALA A 20 -0.29 -6.25 -22.16
N GLN A 21 0.72 -6.37 -21.30
CA GLN A 21 1.53 -7.57 -21.11
C GLN A 21 1.52 -7.92 -19.61
N ALA A 22 0.32 -7.88 -19.02
CA ALA A 22 0.02 -8.71 -17.87
C ALA A 22 -0.11 -10.14 -18.41
N GLY A 23 0.97 -10.92 -18.36
CA GLY A 23 0.82 -12.39 -18.40
C GLY A 23 -0.19 -12.82 -17.34
N PRO A 24 -0.93 -13.93 -17.55
CA PRO A 24 -2.09 -14.27 -16.76
C PRO A 24 -1.77 -14.20 -15.27
N LEU A 25 -2.48 -13.32 -14.58
CA LEU A 25 -2.43 -13.19 -13.12
C LEU A 25 -2.88 -14.54 -12.56
N ILE A 26 -1.94 -15.27 -11.96
CA ILE A 26 -2.30 -16.43 -11.15
C ILE A 26 -3.05 -15.86 -9.96
N ALA A 27 -4.38 -15.96 -9.97
CA ALA A 27 -5.21 -15.66 -8.83
C ALA A 27 -4.71 -16.51 -7.65
N THR A 28 -4.03 -15.87 -6.70
CA THR A 28 -3.63 -16.53 -5.45
C THR A 28 -4.89 -16.99 -4.75
N ARG A 29 -5.08 -18.31 -4.66
CA ARG A 29 -6.16 -18.88 -3.85
C ARG A 29 -6.08 -18.28 -2.44
N PRO A 30 -7.20 -17.84 -1.85
CA PRO A 30 -7.22 -17.36 -0.48
C PRO A 30 -6.65 -18.44 0.42
N ARG A 31 -5.66 -18.08 1.23
CA ARG A 31 -5.06 -19.01 2.18
C ARG A 31 -6.04 -19.21 3.32
N PRO A 32 -6.01 -20.37 4.00
CA PRO A 32 -6.83 -20.60 5.18
C PRO A 32 -6.61 -19.55 6.30
N ASP A 33 -5.50 -18.81 6.23
CA ASP A 33 -5.09 -17.79 7.20
C ASP A 33 -5.42 -16.35 6.75
N ASP A 34 -6.06 -16.18 5.59
CA ASP A 34 -6.47 -14.88 5.08
C ASP A 34 -7.84 -14.51 5.67
N PHE A 35 -7.87 -13.43 6.43
CA PHE A 35 -9.09 -12.79 6.88
C PHE A 35 -9.29 -11.54 6.01
N SER A 36 -10.38 -11.50 5.25
CA SER A 36 -10.70 -10.42 4.31
C SER A 36 -12.11 -9.89 4.50
N SER A 37 -12.65 -9.97 5.72
CA SER A 37 -13.89 -9.26 6.06
C SER A 37 -13.67 -7.75 5.95
N ARG A 38 -14.75 -7.02 5.74
CA ARG A 38 -14.71 -5.61 5.35
C ARG A 38 -15.59 -4.78 6.28
N ILE A 39 -15.20 -3.54 6.53
CA ILE A 39 -16.03 -2.56 7.23
C ILE A 39 -17.17 -2.11 6.30
N GLY A 40 -18.39 -2.00 6.81
CA GLY A 40 -19.48 -1.24 6.19
C GLY A 40 -20.19 -1.86 4.98
N VAL A 41 -19.71 -2.97 4.40
CA VAL A 41 -20.30 -3.57 3.18
C VAL A 41 -21.36 -4.65 3.43
N ASP A 42 -21.46 -5.23 4.63
CA ASP A 42 -22.46 -6.26 4.91
C ASP A 42 -23.02 -6.17 6.34
N VAL A 43 -24.35 -6.12 6.45
CA VAL A 43 -25.08 -6.17 7.72
C VAL A 43 -24.83 -7.51 8.44
N ALA A 44 -24.56 -8.59 7.70
CA ALA A 44 -24.22 -9.89 8.26
C ALA A 44 -22.77 -9.97 8.78
N GLY A 45 -21.86 -9.12 8.28
CA GLY A 45 -20.47 -9.05 8.75
C GLY A 45 -20.30 -8.36 10.11
N GLY A 46 -21.25 -7.50 10.49
CA GLY A 46 -21.30 -6.88 11.82
C GLY A 46 -20.26 -5.79 12.11
N PHE A 47 -19.39 -5.45 11.15
CA PHE A 47 -18.35 -4.43 11.29
C PHE A 47 -18.79 -3.09 10.67
N TYR A 48 -19.54 -2.29 11.42
CA TYR A 48 -19.93 -0.93 10.99
C TYR A 48 -18.92 0.13 11.43
N PRO A 49 -18.68 1.16 10.59
CA PRO A 49 -17.70 2.21 10.89
C PRO A 49 -18.11 2.98 12.14
N ALA A 50 -17.28 2.91 13.17
CA ALA A 50 -17.49 3.58 14.44
C ALA A 50 -16.14 4.06 15.00
N PRO A 51 -16.02 5.33 15.45
CA PRO A 51 -14.83 5.81 16.14
C PRO A 51 -14.50 4.96 17.38
N HIS A 52 -13.22 4.79 17.66
CA HIS A 52 -12.66 4.07 18.81
C HIS A 52 -12.99 2.56 18.89
N ARG A 53 -13.73 2.04 17.91
CA ARG A 53 -14.09 0.61 17.81
C ARG A 53 -12.94 -0.24 17.30
N TYR A 54 -12.18 0.25 16.34
CA TYR A 54 -11.17 -0.54 15.65
C TYR A 54 -9.78 -0.30 16.24
N GLN A 55 -8.96 -1.35 16.19
CA GLN A 55 -7.54 -1.25 16.43
C GLN A 55 -6.76 -1.92 15.31
N VAL A 56 -5.55 -1.44 15.04
CA VAL A 56 -4.65 -2.07 14.08
C VAL A 56 -3.34 -2.46 14.74
N PHE A 57 -2.91 -3.70 14.50
CA PHE A 57 -1.62 -4.20 14.90
C PHE A 57 -0.62 -4.02 13.77
N LEU A 58 0.47 -3.31 14.06
CA LEU A 58 1.51 -2.97 13.10
C LEU A 58 2.86 -3.47 13.60
N SER A 59 3.83 -3.62 12.70
CA SER A 59 5.23 -3.89 13.06
C SER A 59 6.17 -2.88 12.43
N ARG A 60 7.15 -2.41 13.21
CA ARG A 60 8.18 -1.51 12.70
C ARG A 60 9.06 -2.24 11.70
N GLY A 61 9.37 -1.59 10.58
CA GLY A 61 10.17 -2.18 9.49
C GLY A 61 9.39 -3.09 8.54
N CYS A 62 8.09 -3.33 8.78
CA CYS A 62 7.22 -4.01 7.82
C CYS A 62 6.65 -2.98 6.81
N PRO A 63 6.92 -3.10 5.50
CA PRO A 63 6.41 -2.14 4.50
C PRO A 63 4.88 -2.08 4.45
N ARG A 64 4.20 -3.21 4.66
CA ARG A 64 2.73 -3.24 4.71
C ARG A 64 2.18 -2.48 5.91
N SER A 65 2.84 -2.62 7.07
CA SER A 65 2.47 -1.86 8.27
C SER A 65 2.74 -0.36 8.09
N LEU A 66 3.82 -0.01 7.37
CA LEU A 66 4.16 1.37 7.03
C LEU A 66 3.08 2.01 6.14
N ARG A 67 2.57 1.31 5.12
CA ARG A 67 1.45 1.79 4.28
C ARG A 67 0.22 2.15 5.13
N VAL A 68 -0.14 1.28 6.07
CA VAL A 68 -1.28 1.50 6.98
C VAL A 68 -1.02 2.67 7.93
N SER A 69 0.18 2.75 8.51
CA SER A 69 0.59 3.83 9.41
C SER A 69 0.51 5.21 8.73
N LEU A 70 1.04 5.33 7.51
CA LEU A 70 0.97 6.55 6.72
C LEU A 70 -0.48 6.93 6.37
N THR A 71 -1.31 5.94 6.05
CA THR A 71 -2.72 6.16 5.72
C THR A 71 -3.50 6.68 6.93
N LEU A 72 -3.25 6.13 8.13
CA LEU A 72 -3.85 6.61 9.37
C LEU A 72 -3.48 8.08 9.64
N ASP A 73 -2.22 8.45 9.45
CA ASP A 73 -1.74 9.81 9.66
C ASP A 73 -2.30 10.80 8.63
N LEU A 74 -2.31 10.41 7.34
CA LEU A 74 -2.86 11.22 6.26
C LEU A 74 -4.36 11.50 6.44
N LEU A 75 -5.10 10.52 6.97
CA LEU A 75 -6.53 10.65 7.25
C LEU A 75 -6.83 11.17 8.67
N ARG A 76 -5.80 11.46 9.47
CA ARG A 76 -5.91 11.88 10.89
C ARG A 76 -6.77 10.94 11.75
N LEU A 77 -6.62 9.63 11.52
CA LEU A 77 -7.36 8.60 12.22
C LEU A 77 -6.71 8.16 13.55
N GLY A 78 -5.63 8.81 13.98
CA GLY A 78 -4.91 8.46 15.21
C GLY A 78 -5.78 8.45 16.47
N ASP A 79 -6.76 9.35 16.55
CA ASP A 79 -7.69 9.39 17.69
C ASP A 79 -8.81 8.35 17.54
N SER A 80 -9.21 8.01 16.30
CA SER A 80 -10.34 7.12 16.01
C SER A 80 -9.97 5.63 15.96
N VAL A 81 -8.76 5.30 15.51
CA VAL A 81 -8.29 3.92 15.34
C VAL A 81 -7.07 3.71 16.23
N THR A 82 -7.22 2.83 17.23
CA THR A 82 -6.11 2.53 18.13
C THR A 82 -4.99 1.79 17.39
N THR A 83 -3.76 2.31 17.43
CA THR A 83 -2.62 1.68 16.77
C THR A 83 -1.69 1.03 17.78
N VAL A 84 -1.38 -0.26 17.59
CA VAL A 84 -0.52 -1.04 18.48
C VAL A 84 0.69 -1.54 17.69
N PHE A 85 1.88 -1.06 18.03
CA PHE A 85 3.13 -1.52 17.43
C PHE A 85 3.69 -2.73 18.18
N LEU A 86 3.84 -3.83 17.45
CA LEU A 86 4.39 -5.08 17.95
C LEU A 86 5.87 -5.21 17.57
N PRO A 87 6.73 -5.71 18.48
CA PRO A 87 8.12 -6.02 18.14
C PRO A 87 8.18 -7.20 17.15
N SER A 88 7.28 -8.18 17.30
CA SER A 88 7.03 -9.22 16.31
C SER A 88 5.57 -9.67 16.37
N PRO A 89 4.99 -10.22 15.29
CA PRO A 89 3.61 -10.71 15.29
C PRO A 89 3.35 -11.80 16.33
N ALA A 90 4.35 -12.64 16.62
CA ALA A 90 4.25 -13.72 17.60
C ALA A 90 4.31 -13.23 19.06
N ALA A 91 4.72 -11.99 19.30
CA ALA A 91 5.08 -11.51 20.64
C ALA A 91 3.89 -11.03 21.49
N THR A 92 2.63 -11.19 21.06
CA THR A 92 1.51 -10.57 21.77
C THR A 92 0.28 -11.47 21.87
N GLY A 93 -0.08 -11.82 23.10
CA GLY A 93 -1.29 -12.58 23.42
C GLY A 93 -2.58 -11.92 22.92
N SER A 94 -2.63 -10.58 22.83
CA SER A 94 -3.79 -9.86 22.29
C SER A 94 -4.01 -10.12 20.79
N LEU A 95 -2.94 -10.16 19.97
CA LEU A 95 -3.07 -10.50 18.55
C LEU A 95 -3.48 -11.97 18.36
N ARG A 96 -2.84 -12.88 19.11
CA ARG A 96 -3.23 -14.30 19.12
C ARG A 96 -4.70 -14.49 19.50
N GLY A 97 -5.14 -13.86 20.59
CA GLY A 97 -6.52 -13.91 21.05
C GLY A 97 -7.50 -13.43 19.98
N ALA A 98 -7.13 -12.41 19.21
CA ALA A 98 -8.00 -11.94 18.12
C ALA A 98 -8.15 -12.96 16.99
N TYR A 99 -7.07 -13.61 16.58
CA TYR A 99 -7.10 -14.66 15.57
C TYR A 99 -7.91 -15.89 16.05
N GLU A 100 -7.72 -16.30 17.30
CA GLU A 100 -8.46 -17.41 17.93
C GLU A 100 -9.95 -17.10 18.13
N ALA A 101 -10.30 -15.84 18.41
CA ALA A 101 -11.69 -15.37 18.48
C ALA A 101 -12.37 -15.32 17.10
N THR A 102 -11.59 -15.20 16.02
CA THR A 102 -12.08 -15.16 14.64
C THR A 102 -12.27 -16.56 14.07
N ARG A 103 -11.32 -17.46 14.36
CA ARG A 103 -11.37 -18.86 13.94
C ARG A 103 -11.02 -19.77 15.10
N HIS A 104 -11.96 -20.64 15.46
CA HIS A 104 -11.77 -21.63 16.51
C HIS A 104 -10.55 -22.53 16.20
N ARG A 105 -9.67 -22.70 17.20
CA ARG A 105 -8.40 -23.45 17.11
C ARG A 105 -7.47 -22.95 15.99
N TYR A 106 -7.33 -21.64 15.86
CA TYR A 106 -6.40 -21.06 14.91
C TYR A 106 -4.93 -21.40 15.24
N ASP A 107 -4.31 -22.21 14.39
CA ASP A 107 -2.90 -22.65 14.47
C ASP A 107 -2.00 -21.99 13.41
N GLY A 108 -2.57 -21.10 12.58
CA GLY A 108 -1.85 -20.40 11.53
C GLY A 108 -0.91 -19.28 12.02
N PRO A 109 -0.16 -18.67 11.09
CA PRO A 109 0.76 -17.58 11.39
C PRO A 109 0.00 -16.28 11.71
N LEU A 110 0.44 -15.60 12.77
CA LEU A 110 -0.03 -14.24 13.04
C LEU A 110 0.67 -13.28 12.06
N THR A 111 -0.12 -12.52 11.31
CA THR A 111 0.40 -11.55 10.34
C THR A 111 0.06 -10.12 10.73
N VAL A 112 0.89 -9.19 10.26
CA VAL A 112 0.70 -7.75 10.38
C VAL A 112 0.87 -7.11 9.00
N PRO A 113 0.12 -6.04 8.67
CA PRO A 113 -0.90 -5.38 9.49
C PRO A 113 -2.14 -6.27 9.72
N ALA A 114 -2.75 -6.17 10.89
CA ALA A 114 -4.01 -6.82 11.21
C ALA A 114 -4.99 -5.81 11.81
N LEU A 115 -6.11 -5.60 11.14
CA LEU A 115 -7.22 -4.79 11.59
C LEU A 115 -8.16 -5.65 12.44
N CYS A 116 -8.39 -5.24 13.68
CA CYS A 116 -9.24 -5.95 14.63
C CYS A 116 -10.36 -5.05 15.14
N ASP A 117 -11.52 -5.64 15.37
CA ASP A 117 -12.66 -5.03 16.04
C ASP A 117 -12.50 -5.25 17.56
N ARG A 118 -12.42 -4.16 18.33
CA ARG A 118 -12.25 -4.24 19.79
C ARG A 118 -13.48 -4.73 20.51
N TRP A 119 -14.66 -4.56 19.91
CA TRP A 119 -15.93 -4.94 20.55
C TRP A 119 -16.16 -6.44 20.47
N SER A 120 -15.95 -7.04 19.31
CA SER A 120 -16.02 -8.50 19.15
C SER A 120 -14.72 -9.22 19.51
N GLY A 121 -13.60 -8.49 19.58
CA GLY A 121 -12.26 -9.05 19.77
C GLY A 121 -11.74 -9.81 18.56
N ARG A 122 -12.35 -9.67 17.38
CA ARG A 122 -12.02 -10.46 16.17
C ARG A 122 -11.14 -9.68 15.19
N VAL A 123 -10.39 -10.41 14.37
CA VAL A 123 -9.74 -9.91 13.16
C VAL A 123 -10.80 -9.61 12.13
N VAL A 124 -10.83 -8.36 11.66
CA VAL A 124 -11.64 -7.92 10.52
C VAL A 124 -10.91 -8.30 9.24
N SER A 125 -9.67 -7.83 9.10
CA SER A 125 -8.84 -8.12 7.93
C SER A 125 -7.36 -8.15 8.27
N ASN A 126 -6.64 -9.08 7.65
CA ASN A 126 -5.19 -9.07 7.55
C ASN A 126 -4.70 -8.86 6.11
N HIS A 127 -5.64 -8.57 5.19
CA HIS A 127 -5.35 -8.25 3.80
C HIS A 127 -5.10 -6.73 3.65
N THR A 128 -3.83 -6.34 3.48
CA THR A 128 -3.43 -4.92 3.48
C THR A 128 -4.22 -4.03 2.50
N PRO A 129 -4.45 -4.42 1.24
CA PRO A 129 -5.29 -3.63 0.32
C PRO A 129 -6.69 -3.36 0.86
N ASP A 130 -7.34 -4.35 1.47
CA ASP A 130 -8.68 -4.18 2.04
C ASP A 130 -8.67 -3.30 3.28
N ILE A 131 -7.66 -3.43 4.14
CA ILE A 131 -7.48 -2.53 5.29
C ILE A 131 -7.35 -1.08 4.81
N LEU A 132 -6.51 -0.82 3.80
CA LEU A 132 -6.30 0.53 3.26
C LEU A 132 -7.58 1.10 2.64
N ARG A 133 -8.34 0.26 1.90
CA ARG A 133 -9.65 0.62 1.35
C ARG A 133 -10.63 0.99 2.44
N ASP A 134 -10.76 0.16 3.47
CA ASP A 134 -11.72 0.41 4.56
C ASP A 134 -11.36 1.66 5.37
N LEU A 135 -10.07 1.90 5.60
CA LEU A 135 -9.60 3.13 6.23
C LEU A 135 -9.96 4.36 5.39
N ALA A 136 -9.71 4.32 4.08
CA ALA A 136 -10.03 5.42 3.18
C ALA A 136 -11.55 5.62 3.04
N ASP A 137 -12.30 4.57 2.70
CA ASP A 137 -13.68 4.69 2.25
C ASP A 137 -14.69 4.81 3.40
N HIS A 138 -14.39 4.26 4.59
CA HIS A 138 -15.37 4.13 5.67
C HIS A 138 -15.00 4.83 6.98
N LEU A 139 -13.70 4.98 7.28
CA LEU A 139 -13.26 5.59 8.53
C LEU A 139 -12.71 7.00 8.34
N GLY A 140 -12.14 7.31 7.17
CA GLY A 140 -11.70 8.66 6.82
C GLY A 140 -12.87 9.61 6.58
N ASP A 141 -12.77 10.83 7.12
CA ASP A 141 -13.66 11.92 6.74
C ASP A 141 -13.28 12.44 5.35
N GLN A 142 -13.84 11.83 4.30
CA GLN A 142 -13.59 12.17 2.89
C GLN A 142 -14.08 13.58 2.47
N GLY A 143 -14.55 14.40 3.42
CA GLY A 143 -15.04 15.76 3.20
C GLY A 143 -14.54 16.82 4.19
N GLY A 144 -13.76 16.44 5.21
CA GLY A 144 -13.18 17.39 6.17
C GLY A 144 -12.26 18.39 5.49
N ALA A 145 -12.43 19.68 5.78
CA ALA A 145 -11.59 20.73 5.20
C ALA A 145 -10.10 20.48 5.52
N GLY A 146 -9.31 20.19 4.48
CA GLY A 146 -7.85 20.02 4.57
C GLY A 146 -7.32 18.60 4.71
N LEU A 147 -8.15 17.56 4.54
CA LEU A 147 -7.67 16.17 4.41
C LEU A 147 -7.48 15.77 2.94
N PRO A 148 -6.42 15.01 2.59
CA PRO A 148 -6.28 14.47 1.25
C PRO A 148 -7.34 13.39 0.99
N ARG A 149 -7.97 13.44 -0.19
CA ARG A 149 -8.81 12.34 -0.67
C ARG A 149 -7.91 11.25 -1.21
N LEU A 150 -7.58 10.28 -0.35
CA LEU A 150 -6.67 9.19 -0.74
C LEU A 150 -7.28 8.25 -1.78
N ARG A 151 -8.61 8.13 -1.84
CA ARG A 151 -9.28 7.19 -2.74
C ARG A 151 -10.51 7.82 -3.39
N PRO A 152 -10.34 8.86 -4.23
CA PRO A 152 -11.47 9.48 -4.91
C PRO A 152 -12.09 8.46 -5.87
N ARG A 153 -13.43 8.40 -5.91
CA ARG A 153 -14.18 7.40 -6.69
C ARG A 153 -13.76 7.34 -8.16
N ALA A 154 -13.40 8.49 -8.74
CA ALA A 154 -12.96 8.58 -10.13
C ALA A 154 -11.61 7.89 -10.40
N LEU A 155 -10.72 7.81 -9.40
CA LEU A 155 -9.38 7.20 -9.53
C LEU A 155 -9.29 5.83 -8.85
N ALA A 156 -10.34 5.31 -8.23
CA ALA A 156 -10.28 4.08 -7.43
C ALA A 156 -9.75 2.87 -8.22
N ALA A 157 -10.19 2.71 -9.47
CA ALA A 157 -9.71 1.64 -10.36
C ALA A 157 -8.23 1.83 -10.75
N ASP A 158 -7.83 3.07 -11.03
CA ASP A 158 -6.44 3.39 -11.37
C ASP A 158 -5.49 3.17 -10.19
N ILE A 159 -5.95 3.49 -8.97
CA ILE A 159 -5.23 3.25 -7.72
C ILE A 159 -5.02 1.75 -7.51
N ASP A 160 -6.07 0.93 -7.69
CA ASP A 160 -5.98 -0.52 -7.51
C ASP A 160 -5.01 -1.15 -8.51
N ALA A 161 -5.13 -0.80 -9.79
CA ALA A 161 -4.27 -1.33 -10.84
C ALA A 161 -2.81 -0.90 -10.65
N LEU A 162 -2.55 0.34 -10.23
CA LEU A 162 -1.20 0.79 -9.90
C LEU A 162 -0.65 0.09 -8.65
N GLY A 163 -1.49 -0.17 -7.63
CA GLY A 163 -1.10 -0.95 -6.45
C GLY A 163 -0.64 -2.37 -6.81
N GLU A 164 -1.39 -3.07 -7.66
CA GLU A 164 -1.03 -4.42 -8.14
C GLU A 164 0.29 -4.41 -8.94
N LEU A 165 0.48 -3.38 -9.75
CA LEU A 165 1.70 -3.15 -10.51
C LEU A 165 2.90 -2.95 -9.61
N ILE A 166 2.79 -2.08 -8.61
CA ILE A 166 3.83 -1.83 -7.62
C ILE A 166 4.20 -3.13 -6.90
N ASP A 167 3.20 -3.88 -6.42
CA ASP A 167 3.44 -5.12 -5.70
C ASP A 167 4.15 -6.16 -6.59
N THR A 168 3.71 -6.33 -7.85
CA THR A 168 4.22 -7.36 -8.75
C THR A 168 5.53 -6.99 -9.43
N ARG A 169 5.63 -5.77 -9.98
CA ARG A 169 6.71 -5.33 -10.87
C ARG A 169 7.80 -4.54 -10.15
N ILE A 170 7.55 -4.08 -8.92
CA ILE A 170 8.57 -3.43 -8.10
C ILE A 170 8.91 -4.33 -6.91
N VAL A 171 7.96 -4.60 -6.01
CA VAL A 171 8.24 -5.30 -4.75
C VAL A 171 8.66 -6.75 -4.98
N GLN A 172 7.87 -7.54 -5.73
CA GLN A 172 8.26 -8.93 -6.00
C GLN A 172 9.49 -9.01 -6.91
N ALA A 173 9.58 -8.14 -7.92
CA ALA A 173 10.69 -8.12 -8.88
C ALA A 173 12.02 -7.75 -8.21
N ALA A 174 12.06 -6.72 -7.37
CA ALA A 174 13.25 -6.32 -6.63
C ALA A 174 13.75 -7.43 -5.70
N ARG A 175 12.83 -8.03 -4.94
CA ARG A 175 13.17 -9.17 -4.07
C ARG A 175 13.74 -10.33 -4.89
N ARG A 176 13.12 -10.68 -6.02
CA ARG A 176 13.61 -11.74 -6.90
C ARG A 176 14.98 -11.41 -7.47
N ALA A 177 15.19 -10.19 -7.98
CA ALA A 177 16.48 -9.74 -8.49
C ALA A 177 17.60 -9.84 -7.43
N ALA A 178 17.25 -9.60 -6.16
CA ALA A 178 18.17 -9.67 -5.03
C ALA A 178 18.42 -11.11 -4.50
N THR A 179 17.44 -12.01 -4.56
CA THR A 179 17.52 -13.30 -3.85
C THR A 179 17.44 -14.56 -4.72
N ASP A 180 17.06 -14.44 -5.99
CA ASP A 180 16.93 -15.61 -6.87
C ASP A 180 18.30 -16.28 -7.07
N ARG A 181 18.31 -17.62 -6.94
CA ARG A 181 19.54 -18.41 -7.04
C ARG A 181 19.98 -18.57 -8.50
N ALA A 182 19.04 -18.52 -9.44
CA ALA A 182 19.34 -18.65 -10.86
C ALA A 182 19.79 -17.30 -11.45
N PRO A 183 20.95 -17.22 -12.14
CA PRO A 183 21.38 -15.99 -12.81
C PRO A 183 20.34 -15.45 -13.79
N GLN A 184 19.71 -16.35 -14.56
CA GLN A 184 18.65 -15.99 -15.50
C GLN A 184 17.42 -15.40 -14.78
N GLY A 185 16.99 -16.02 -13.68
CA GLY A 185 15.87 -15.52 -12.87
C GLY A 185 16.14 -14.14 -12.26
N ARG A 186 17.39 -13.86 -11.87
CA ARG A 186 17.81 -12.51 -11.43
C ARG A 186 17.77 -11.50 -12.57
N ALA A 187 18.24 -11.86 -13.76
CA ALA A 187 18.26 -10.97 -14.92
C ALA A 187 16.83 -10.59 -15.36
N GLU A 188 15.93 -11.56 -15.50
CA GLU A 188 14.53 -11.32 -15.87
C GLU A 188 13.78 -10.46 -14.83
N ALA A 189 14.03 -10.71 -13.54
CA ALA A 189 13.46 -9.92 -12.47
C ALA A 189 14.00 -8.48 -12.47
N LEU A 190 15.29 -8.30 -12.76
CA LEU A 190 15.89 -6.98 -12.87
C LEU A 190 15.35 -6.21 -14.08
N GLU A 191 15.19 -6.84 -15.24
CA GLU A 191 14.57 -6.23 -16.41
C GLU A 191 13.13 -5.78 -16.12
N THR A 192 12.36 -6.64 -15.44
CA THR A 192 11.00 -6.32 -15.00
C THR A 192 10.98 -5.10 -14.07
N LEU A 193 11.89 -5.06 -13.10
CA LEU A 193 12.01 -3.94 -12.16
C LEU A 193 12.37 -2.64 -12.90
N LEU A 194 13.42 -2.66 -13.72
CA LEU A 194 13.90 -1.47 -14.43
C LEU A 194 12.84 -0.95 -15.39
N GLY A 195 12.15 -1.83 -16.12
CA GLY A 195 11.05 -1.42 -16.99
C GLY A 195 9.90 -0.74 -16.24
N ALA A 196 9.58 -1.19 -15.02
CA ALA A 196 8.57 -0.54 -14.20
C ALA A 196 9.04 0.83 -13.66
N LEU A 197 10.30 0.93 -13.23
CA LEU A 197 10.89 2.18 -12.75
C LEU A 197 11.00 3.22 -13.87
N ASP A 198 11.43 2.83 -15.07
CA ASP A 198 11.51 3.72 -16.24
C ASP A 198 10.13 4.30 -16.58
N GLN A 199 9.08 3.47 -16.56
CA GLN A 199 7.71 3.90 -16.84
C GLN A 199 7.17 4.87 -15.77
N LEU A 200 7.44 4.60 -14.49
CA LEU A 200 7.01 5.47 -13.39
C LEU A 200 7.79 6.79 -13.37
N ASP A 201 9.09 6.76 -13.65
CA ASP A 201 9.90 7.99 -13.77
C ASP A 201 9.36 8.87 -14.91
N GLY A 202 9.07 8.27 -16.07
CA GLY A 202 8.43 8.96 -17.19
C GLY A 202 7.06 9.55 -16.83
N ARG A 203 6.25 8.83 -16.06
CA ARG A 203 4.91 9.29 -15.63
C ARG A 203 5.00 10.50 -14.69
N LEU A 204 5.98 10.53 -13.80
CA LEU A 204 6.26 11.66 -12.90
C LEU A 204 6.76 12.92 -13.63
N ALA A 205 7.03 12.85 -14.94
CA ALA A 205 7.21 14.07 -15.74
C ALA A 205 5.90 14.84 -15.94
N GLY A 206 4.75 14.18 -15.83
CA GLY A 206 3.42 14.75 -16.07
C GLY A 206 2.75 15.36 -14.84
N GLY A 207 3.28 15.16 -13.63
CA GLY A 207 2.67 15.69 -12.41
C GLY A 207 3.45 15.37 -11.13
N PRO A 208 3.11 16.03 -10.01
CA PRO A 208 3.75 15.82 -8.73
C PRO A 208 3.38 14.49 -8.04
N TYR A 209 2.34 13.79 -8.50
CA TYR A 209 1.89 12.52 -7.92
C TYR A 209 1.72 11.44 -8.99
N ALA A 210 1.64 10.19 -8.56
CA ALA A 210 1.64 9.03 -9.45
C ALA A 210 0.43 8.98 -10.40
N LEU A 211 -0.70 9.58 -9.99
CA LEU A 211 -1.95 9.63 -10.74
C LEU A 211 -2.43 11.06 -11.04
N GLY A 212 -1.56 12.07 -10.96
CA GLY A 212 -1.87 13.45 -11.34
C GLY A 212 -1.41 14.50 -10.34
N ASP A 213 -2.30 15.43 -10.00
CA ASP A 213 -2.00 16.64 -9.22
C ASP A 213 -2.33 16.52 -7.72
N GLU A 214 -3.01 15.46 -7.30
CA GLU A 214 -3.39 15.22 -5.90
C GLU A 214 -2.72 13.96 -5.34
N LEU A 215 -2.41 13.99 -4.04
CA LEU A 215 -1.87 12.85 -3.30
C LEU A 215 -2.97 11.80 -3.07
N THR A 216 -2.71 10.57 -3.49
CA THR A 216 -3.62 9.43 -3.40
C THR A 216 -3.00 8.26 -2.62
N ALA A 217 -3.79 7.20 -2.38
CA ALA A 217 -3.29 5.95 -1.80
C ALA A 217 -2.20 5.30 -2.68
N ALA A 218 -2.24 5.51 -4.01
CA ALA A 218 -1.20 5.01 -4.89
C ALA A 218 0.17 5.64 -4.61
N ASP A 219 0.20 6.90 -4.17
CA ASP A 219 1.43 7.59 -3.81
C ASP A 219 2.06 7.02 -2.54
N VAL A 220 1.22 6.66 -1.56
CA VAL A 220 1.64 5.97 -0.33
C VAL A 220 2.28 4.62 -0.67
N ASP A 221 1.61 3.84 -1.53
CA ASP A 221 2.09 2.53 -1.96
C ASP A 221 3.43 2.63 -2.69
N LEU A 222 3.52 3.57 -3.64
CA LEU A 222 4.73 3.79 -4.43
C LEU A 222 5.88 4.26 -3.54
N TRP A 223 5.63 5.23 -2.66
CA TRP A 223 6.68 5.76 -1.78
C TRP A 223 7.25 4.67 -0.88
N VAL A 224 6.39 3.86 -0.25
CA VAL A 224 6.84 2.76 0.60
C VAL A 224 7.64 1.73 -0.19
N ALA A 225 7.19 1.37 -1.40
CA ALA A 225 7.90 0.44 -2.26
C ALA A 225 9.29 0.96 -2.64
N LEU A 226 9.42 2.24 -2.99
CA LEU A 226 10.70 2.85 -3.38
C LEU A 226 11.66 3.00 -2.20
N VAL A 227 11.18 3.39 -1.02
CA VAL A 227 12.00 3.46 0.20
C VAL A 227 12.48 2.07 0.60
N HIS A 228 11.62 1.06 0.52
CA HIS A 228 12.02 -0.32 0.82
C HIS A 228 13.03 -0.86 -0.20
N LEU A 229 12.80 -0.60 -1.48
CA LEU A 229 13.74 -0.93 -2.56
C LEU A 229 15.13 -0.36 -2.28
N ASP A 230 15.23 0.93 -1.93
CA ASP A 230 16.52 1.58 -1.68
C ASP A 230 17.22 1.05 -0.42
N ALA A 231 16.47 0.83 0.66
CA ALA A 231 17.03 0.44 1.96
C ALA A 231 17.35 -1.06 2.07
N VAL A 232 16.59 -1.92 1.39
CA VAL A 232 16.59 -3.37 1.64
C VAL A 232 17.02 -4.19 0.44
N ASP A 233 16.47 -3.94 -0.74
CA ASP A 233 16.73 -4.76 -1.92
C ASP A 233 17.96 -4.28 -2.69
N ARG A 234 18.11 -2.95 -2.91
CA ARG A 234 19.22 -2.37 -3.66
C ARG A 234 20.60 -2.75 -3.13
N PRO A 235 20.86 -2.78 -1.79
CA PRO A 235 22.16 -3.22 -1.26
C PRO A 235 22.50 -4.69 -1.54
N ARG A 236 21.50 -5.52 -1.89
CA ARG A 236 21.68 -6.94 -2.22
C ARG A 236 21.84 -7.20 -3.71
N LEU A 237 21.65 -6.18 -4.55
CA LEU A 237 21.88 -6.26 -5.99
C LEU A 237 23.39 -6.20 -6.29
N THR A 238 23.76 -6.59 -7.52
CA THR A 238 25.11 -6.32 -8.03
C THR A 238 25.34 -4.81 -8.16
N ALA A 239 26.60 -4.36 -8.13
CA ALA A 239 26.93 -2.94 -8.22
C ALA A 239 26.34 -2.27 -9.48
N ASP A 240 26.36 -2.97 -10.61
CA ASP A 240 25.81 -2.45 -11.87
C ASP A 240 24.28 -2.37 -11.86
N ALA A 241 23.60 -3.39 -11.32
CA ALA A 241 22.16 -3.38 -11.14
C ALA A 241 21.71 -2.26 -10.17
N ALA A 242 22.44 -2.07 -9.06
CA ALA A 242 22.17 -1.00 -8.12
C ALA A 242 22.36 0.39 -8.75
N ARG A 243 23.35 0.57 -9.64
CA ARG A 243 23.52 1.80 -10.43
C ARG A 243 22.35 2.04 -11.37
N LEU A 244 21.90 1.02 -12.08
CA LEU A 244 20.77 1.11 -13.00
C LEU A 244 19.48 1.52 -12.28
N VAL A 245 19.19 0.95 -11.11
CA VAL A 245 18.04 1.34 -10.28
C VAL A 245 18.16 2.81 -9.83
N SER A 246 19.38 3.28 -9.54
CA SER A 246 19.61 4.63 -9.00
C SER A 246 19.53 5.76 -10.04
N ARG A 247 19.40 5.45 -11.35
CA ARG A 247 19.41 6.46 -12.44
C ARG A 247 18.10 7.27 -12.57
N HIS A 248 17.07 6.89 -11.83
CA HIS A 248 15.72 7.46 -11.96
C HIS A 248 15.58 8.74 -11.10
N ASP A 249 16.00 9.87 -11.65
CA ASP A 249 16.10 11.13 -10.90
C ASP A 249 14.74 11.71 -10.49
N ARG A 250 13.66 11.49 -11.26
CA ARG A 250 12.31 11.97 -10.88
C ARG A 250 11.75 11.14 -9.76
N LEU A 251 11.95 9.81 -9.78
CA LEU A 251 11.57 8.95 -8.66
C LEU A 251 12.32 9.33 -7.37
N ARG A 252 13.62 9.63 -7.46
CA ARG A 252 14.40 10.10 -6.30
C ARG A 252 13.89 11.44 -5.76
N SER A 253 13.58 12.39 -6.65
CA SER A 253 13.02 13.69 -6.29
C SER A 253 11.62 13.55 -5.67
N TYR A 254 10.80 12.64 -6.21
CA TYR A 254 9.49 12.29 -5.69
C TYR A 254 9.56 11.70 -4.28
N VAL A 255 10.45 10.72 -4.04
CA VAL A 255 10.63 10.11 -2.71
C VAL A 255 11.06 11.15 -1.68
N ARG A 256 11.98 12.05 -2.05
CA ARG A 256 12.41 13.16 -1.18
C ARG A 256 11.26 14.11 -0.87
N ARG A 257 10.54 14.58 -1.89
CA ARG A 257 9.40 15.50 -1.73
C ARG A 257 8.34 14.92 -0.82
N LEU A 258 7.96 13.66 -1.02
CA LEU A 258 6.99 13.00 -0.14
C LEU A 258 7.58 12.75 1.25
N GLY A 259 8.87 12.40 1.36
CA GLY A 259 9.55 12.28 2.65
C GLY A 259 9.53 13.58 3.47
N ASP A 260 9.52 14.73 2.80
CA ASP A 260 9.39 16.05 3.43
C ASP A 260 7.96 16.40 3.85
N HIS A 261 6.95 15.61 3.46
CA HIS A 261 5.56 15.81 3.89
C HIS A 261 5.39 15.40 5.37
N PRO A 262 4.64 16.17 6.21
CA PRO A 262 4.52 15.90 7.65
C PRO A 262 4.10 14.46 8.00
N ALA A 263 3.15 13.90 7.25
CA ALA A 263 2.69 12.53 7.45
C ALA A 263 3.75 11.45 7.14
N PHE A 264 4.79 11.76 6.36
CA PHE A 264 5.83 10.80 5.96
C PHE A 264 7.10 10.95 6.81
N ARG A 265 7.42 12.17 7.28
CA ARG A 265 8.61 12.47 8.10
C ARG A 265 8.76 11.60 9.35
N GLY A 266 7.65 11.18 9.96
CA GLY A 266 7.65 10.39 11.19
C GLY A 266 7.96 8.91 11.01
N HIS A 267 7.96 8.41 9.77
CA HIS A 267 7.99 6.97 9.48
C HIS A 267 9.21 6.49 8.70
N HIS A 268 10.28 7.28 8.69
CA HIS A 268 11.55 6.83 8.10
C HIS A 268 12.01 5.54 8.80
N ALA A 269 12.23 4.49 7.99
CA ALA A 269 12.99 3.33 8.42
C ALA A 269 14.34 3.81 8.99
N PRO A 270 14.87 3.19 10.05
CA PRO A 270 16.13 3.62 10.64
C PRO A 270 17.20 3.60 9.55
N ALA A 271 17.90 4.73 9.41
CA ALA A 271 19.10 4.80 8.60
C ALA A 271 20.01 3.63 8.98
N ALA A 272 20.37 2.80 8.00
CA ALA A 272 21.39 1.78 8.19
C ALA A 272 22.65 2.50 8.72
N ARG A 273 22.98 2.21 9.97
CA ARG A 273 24.28 2.55 10.57
C ARG A 273 25.33 1.60 10.02
#